data_AF-A0A0B1TV27-F1
#
_entry.id   AF-A0A0B1TV27-F1
#
_cell.length_a   1.000
_cell.length_b   1.000
_cell.length_c   1.000
_cell.angle_alpha   90.00
_cell.angle_beta   90.00
_cell.angle_gamma   90.00
#
_symmetry.space_group_name_H-M   'P 1'
#
loop_
_entity.id
_entity.type
_entity.pdbx_description
1 polymer ?
#
loop_
_entity_poly.entity_id
_entity_poly.type
_entity_poly.pdbx_seq_one_letter_code
_entity_poly.pdbx_strand_id
1 'polypeptide(L)'
;MAVGALEPKFNRTLFEVLGVKKSIGEMYANPAETTAEMEKIFKSKTREEWMQVFEGKNACVVPVLDLEEAPHFKHNEERENFEKEGGEYFPKPAPRMYTIEEYKQLRSKI
;
A
#
# COMPACT_ATOMS: atom_id res chain seq x y z
N MET A 1 0.05 -6.11 7.97
CA MET A 1 0.04 -5.86 6.51
C MET A 1 -1.41 -5.89 6.03
N ALA A 2 -1.78 -5.06 5.06
CA ALA A 2 -3.04 -5.17 4.34
C ALA A 2 -2.78 -5.71 2.94
N VAL A 3 -3.65 -6.61 2.44
CA VAL A 3 -3.52 -7.28 1.14
C VAL A 3 -4.80 -7.07 0.34
N GLY A 4 -4.67 -6.52 -0.87
CA GLY A 4 -5.79 -6.22 -1.78
C GLY A 4 -5.57 -6.73 -3.20
N ALA A 5 -4.86 -7.85 -3.37
CA ALA A 5 -4.46 -8.38 -4.68
C ALA A 5 -5.58 -9.17 -5.37
N LEU A 6 -6.66 -8.49 -5.77
CA LEU A 6 -7.85 -9.12 -6.38
C LEU A 6 -7.66 -9.44 -7.87
N GLU A 7 -6.97 -8.58 -8.62
CA GLU A 7 -6.76 -8.82 -10.04
C GLU A 7 -5.71 -9.91 -10.26
N PRO A 8 -5.90 -10.82 -11.24
CA PRO A 8 -5.01 -11.97 -11.44
C PRO A 8 -3.52 -11.62 -11.59
N LYS A 9 -3.20 -10.47 -12.19
CA LYS A 9 -1.82 -10.00 -12.37
C LYS A 9 -1.14 -9.61 -11.04
N PHE A 10 -1.88 -8.98 -10.13
CA PHE A 10 -1.36 -8.57 -8.83
C PHE A 10 -1.30 -9.75 -7.87
N ASN A 11 -2.31 -10.62 -7.92
CA ASN A 11 -2.33 -11.88 -7.17
C ASN A 11 -1.14 -12.79 -7.52
N ARG A 12 -0.80 -12.89 -8.81
CA ARG A 12 0.38 -13.62 -9.26
C ARG A 12 1.67 -13.03 -8.67
N THR A 13 1.82 -11.70 -8.74
CA THR A 13 2.98 -11.01 -8.16
C THR A 13 3.07 -11.26 -6.65
N LEU A 14 1.94 -11.21 -5.93
CA LEU A 14 1.87 -11.54 -4.51
C LEU A 14 2.40 -12.95 -4.22
N PHE A 15 1.88 -13.95 -4.92
CA PHE A 15 2.26 -15.34 -4.69
C PHE A 15 3.70 -15.64 -5.09
N GLU A 16 4.21 -15.04 -6.18
CA GLU A 16 5.62 -15.13 -6.56
C GLU A 16 6.54 -14.58 -5.46
N VAL A 17 6.18 -13.41 -4.88
CA VAL A 17 6.95 -12.78 -3.80
C VAL A 17 6.88 -13.59 -2.50
N LEU A 18 5.73 -14.18 -2.19
CA LEU A 18 5.53 -15.00 -0.99
C LEU A 18 6.03 -16.45 -1.15
N GLY A 19 6.40 -16.88 -2.35
CA GLY A 19 6.78 -18.27 -2.64
C GLY A 19 5.62 -19.27 -2.57
N VAL A 20 4.39 -18.81 -2.77
CA VAL A 20 3.16 -19.62 -2.72
C VAL A 20 2.84 -20.20 -4.09
N LYS A 21 2.58 -21.50 -4.18
CA LYS A 21 2.17 -22.17 -5.42
C LYS A 21 0.66 -22.39 -5.43
N LYS A 22 -0.10 -21.30 -5.49
CA LYS A 22 -1.56 -21.30 -5.60
C LYS A 22 -2.01 -20.36 -6.70
N SER A 23 -3.24 -20.55 -7.14
CA SER A 23 -3.96 -19.65 -8.04
C SER A 23 -5.02 -18.87 -7.27
N ILE A 24 -5.49 -17.77 -7.85
CA ILE A 24 -6.59 -17.01 -7.28
C ILE A 24 -7.88 -17.85 -7.18
N GLY A 25 -8.07 -18.82 -8.09
CA GLY A 25 -9.21 -19.74 -8.04
C GLY A 25 -9.17 -20.64 -6.80
N GLU A 26 -8.01 -21.15 -6.42
CA GLU A 26 -7.82 -21.95 -5.20
C GLU A 26 -8.06 -21.12 -3.93
N MET A 27 -7.70 -19.83 -3.95
CA MET A 27 -7.98 -18.91 -2.86
C MET A 27 -9.49 -18.74 -2.64
N TYR A 28 -10.26 -18.56 -3.72
CA TYR A 28 -11.72 -18.45 -3.63
C TYR A 28 -12.41 -19.76 -3.29
N ALA A 29 -11.86 -20.89 -3.72
CA ALA A 29 -12.40 -22.22 -3.41
C ALA A 29 -12.26 -22.54 -1.91
N ASN A 30 -11.13 -22.17 -1.28
CA ASN A 30 -10.82 -22.49 0.11
C ASN A 30 -10.30 -21.25 0.87
N PRO A 31 -11.17 -20.27 1.18
CA PRO A 31 -10.75 -19.01 1.79
C PRO A 31 -10.17 -19.18 3.19
N ALA A 32 -10.68 -20.13 3.99
CA ALA A 32 -10.19 -20.38 5.35
C ALA A 32 -8.75 -20.93 5.35
N GLU A 33 -8.48 -21.93 4.51
CA GLU A 33 -7.14 -22.52 4.37
C GLU A 33 -6.14 -21.48 3.86
N THR A 34 -6.53 -20.74 2.81
CA THR A 34 -5.67 -19.71 2.24
C THR A 34 -5.38 -18.59 3.24
N THR A 35 -6.39 -18.18 4.02
CA THR A 35 -6.19 -17.19 5.10
C THR A 35 -5.18 -17.67 6.14
N ALA A 36 -5.29 -18.94 6.60
CA ALA A 36 -4.36 -19.50 7.57
C ALA A 36 -2.92 -19.60 7.03
N GLU A 37 -2.75 -19.96 5.76
CA GLU A 37 -1.44 -19.99 5.10
C GLU A 37 -0.84 -18.59 4.99
N MET A 38 -1.61 -17.60 4.52
CA MET A 38 -1.16 -16.21 4.43
C MET A 38 -0.79 -15.66 5.81
N GLU A 39 -1.59 -15.95 6.85
CA GLU A 39 -1.29 -15.55 8.22
C GLU A 39 0.06 -16.12 8.69
N LYS A 40 0.31 -17.42 8.48
CA LYS A 40 1.59 -18.06 8.82
C LYS A 40 2.76 -17.38 8.10
N ILE A 41 2.61 -17.08 6.82
CA ILE A 41 3.64 -16.41 6.02
C ILE A 41 3.89 -15.01 6.58
N PHE A 42 2.86 -14.17 6.70
CA PHE A 42 3.04 -12.79 7.16
C PHE A 42 3.57 -12.69 8.60
N LYS A 43 3.34 -13.68 9.46
CA LYS A 43 3.95 -13.76 10.81
C LYS A 43 5.46 -14.05 10.81
N SER A 44 6.03 -14.48 9.68
CA SER A 44 7.46 -14.86 9.62
C SER A 44 8.44 -13.68 9.52
N LYS A 45 7.94 -12.46 9.29
CA LYS A 45 8.74 -11.24 9.19
C LYS A 45 8.03 -10.07 9.85
N THR A 46 8.79 -9.04 10.22
CA THR A 46 8.22 -7.79 10.72
C THR A 46 7.51 -7.02 9.60
N ARG A 47 6.72 -6.01 10.00
CA ARG A 47 6.06 -5.11 9.04
C ARG A 47 7.09 -4.41 8.14
N GLU A 48 8.20 -3.95 8.71
CA GLU A 48 9.27 -3.22 8.03
C GLU A 48 10.01 -4.12 7.03
N GLU A 49 10.28 -5.37 7.39
CA GLU A 49 10.86 -6.36 6.48
C GLU A 49 9.91 -6.65 5.31
N TRP A 50 8.60 -6.78 5.57
CA TRP A 50 7.62 -6.95 4.50
C TRP A 50 7.53 -5.72 3.59
N MET A 51 7.63 -4.51 4.14
CA MET A 51 7.67 -3.29 3.34
C MET A 51 8.83 -3.31 2.35
N GLN A 52 10.03 -3.69 2.79
CA GLN A 52 11.19 -3.82 1.90
C GLN A 52 10.97 -4.90 0.83
N VAL A 53 10.36 -6.03 1.21
CA VAL A 53 10.06 -7.12 0.27
C VAL A 53 9.06 -6.70 -0.80
N PHE A 54 8.08 -5.86 -0.48
CA PHE A 54 7.02 -5.44 -1.40
C PHE A 54 7.26 -4.08 -2.08
N GLU A 55 8.32 -3.37 -1.72
CA GLU A 55 8.65 -2.07 -2.31
C GLU A 55 8.76 -2.15 -3.84
N GLY A 56 8.06 -1.24 -4.54
CA GLY A 56 8.03 -1.17 -6.00
C GLY A 56 7.32 -2.33 -6.70
N LYS A 57 6.72 -3.27 -5.96
CA LYS A 57 6.03 -4.43 -6.55
C LYS A 57 4.54 -4.19 -6.69
N ASN A 58 3.99 -4.61 -7.83
CA ASN A 58 2.57 -4.59 -8.10
C ASN A 58 1.84 -5.76 -7.41
N ALA A 59 1.95 -5.87 -6.09
CA ALA A 59 1.37 -6.95 -5.30
C ALA A 59 0.18 -6.51 -4.42
N CYS A 60 -0.18 -5.22 -4.45
CA CYS A 60 -1.26 -4.65 -3.63
C CYS A 60 -1.13 -4.98 -2.13
N VAL A 61 0.11 -4.92 -1.61
CA VAL A 61 0.42 -5.11 -0.18
C VAL A 61 0.96 -3.81 0.39
N VAL A 62 0.37 -3.35 1.49
CA VAL A 62 0.78 -2.11 2.16
C VAL A 62 0.90 -2.32 3.68
N PRO A 63 1.72 -1.53 4.38
CA PRO A 63 1.68 -1.52 5.83
C PRO A 63 0.32 -1.00 6.31
N VAL A 64 -0.12 -1.50 7.47
CA VAL A 64 -1.20 -0.86 8.22
C VAL A 64 -0.52 0.11 9.18
N LEU A 65 -0.82 1.39 9.02
CA LEU A 65 -0.27 2.48 9.81
C LEU A 65 -1.29 2.93 10.84
N ASP A 66 -0.83 3.37 11.99
CA ASP A 66 -1.66 4.11 12.94
C ASP A 66 -1.79 5.60 12.55
N LEU A 67 -2.55 6.36 13.34
CA LEU A 67 -2.82 7.77 13.10
C LEU A 67 -1.57 8.66 13.25
N GLU A 68 -0.62 8.27 14.09
CA GLU A 68 0.62 9.03 14.32
C GLU A 68 1.65 8.72 13.22
N GLU A 69 1.69 7.49 12.73
CA GLU A 69 2.57 7.05 11.63
C GLU A 69 2.12 7.58 10.26
N ALA A 70 0.81 7.68 10.03
CA ALA A 70 0.26 7.99 8.71
C ALA A 70 0.79 9.31 8.10
N PRO A 71 0.86 10.44 8.83
CA PRO A 71 1.41 11.70 8.29
C PRO A 71 2.88 11.61 7.87
N HIS A 72 3.66 10.75 8.53
CA HIS A 72 5.09 10.56 8.32
C HIS A 72 5.43 9.51 7.27
N PHE A 73 4.44 8.82 6.72
CA PHE A 73 4.71 7.86 5.66
C PHE A 73 5.19 8.58 4.40
N LYS A 74 6.29 8.12 3.81
CA LYS A 74 6.97 8.76 2.65
C LYS A 74 6.01 9.26 1.57
N HIS A 75 5.01 8.48 1.18
CA HIS A 75 4.02 8.89 0.17
C HIS A 75 3.16 10.10 0.60
N ASN A 76 2.82 10.18 1.89
CA ASN A 76 2.05 11.29 2.45
C ASN A 76 2.91 12.54 2.65
N GLU A 77 4.18 12.38 3.03
CA GLU A 77 5.15 13.48 3.13
C GLU A 77 5.48 14.08 1.76
N GLU A 78 5.88 13.26 0.78
CA GLU A 78 6.22 13.70 -0.58
C GLU A 78 5.07 14.43 -1.27
N ARG A 79 3.84 14.05 -0.91
CA ARG A 79 2.65 14.70 -1.43
C ARG A 79 2.24 15.87 -0.59
N GLU A 80 2.66 16.05 0.65
CA GLU A 80 2.06 17.00 1.60
C GLU A 80 0.56 16.73 1.79
N ASN A 81 0.16 15.50 2.13
CA ASN A 81 -1.25 15.17 2.35
C ASN A 81 -1.80 15.67 3.69
N PHE A 82 -0.91 15.96 4.65
CA PHE A 82 -1.26 16.45 5.98
C PHE A 82 -0.61 17.81 6.24
N GLU A 83 -1.23 18.60 7.12
CA GLU A 83 -0.68 19.81 7.70
C GLU A 83 -0.63 19.70 9.22
N LYS A 84 0.22 20.51 9.87
CA LYS A 84 0.44 20.44 11.31
C LYS A 84 -0.01 21.73 11.98
N GLU A 85 -0.93 21.63 12.93
CA GLU A 85 -1.44 22.75 13.72
C GLU A 85 -1.49 22.35 15.21
N GLY A 86 -1.00 23.20 16.11
CA GLY A 86 -1.03 22.93 17.55
C GLY A 86 -0.26 21.68 18.01
N GLY A 87 0.58 21.09 17.16
CA GLY A 87 1.28 19.82 17.44
C GLY A 87 0.60 18.59 16.86
N GLU A 88 -0.63 18.70 16.37
CA GLU A 88 -1.42 17.63 15.77
C GLU A 88 -1.42 17.69 14.23
N TYR A 89 -1.70 16.56 13.59
CA TYR A 89 -1.78 16.45 12.14
C TYR A 89 -3.24 16.43 11.66
N PHE A 90 -3.52 17.24 10.64
CA PHE A 90 -4.82 17.33 9.98
C PHE A 90 -4.68 17.00 8.49
N PRO A 91 -5.65 16.32 7.86
CA PRO A 91 -5.63 16.10 6.43
C PRO A 91 -5.86 17.43 5.69
N LYS A 92 -5.04 17.74 4.69
CA LYS A 92 -5.28 18.90 3.82
C LYS A 92 -6.53 18.70 2.96
N PRO A 93 -7.19 19.79 2.50
CA PRO A 93 -8.33 19.70 1.59
C PRO A 93 -8.05 18.85 0.34
N ALA A 94 -9.04 18.06 -0.07
CA ALA A 94 -9.00 17.21 -1.26
C ALA A 94 -10.30 17.36 -2.09
N PRO A 95 -10.25 17.23 -3.43
CA PRO A 95 -9.06 17.02 -4.26
C PRO A 95 -8.21 18.30 -4.41
N ARG A 96 -6.97 18.16 -4.91
CA ARG A 96 -6.18 19.33 -5.34
C ARG A 96 -6.73 19.85 -6.66
N MET A 97 -7.19 21.08 -6.63
CA MET A 97 -7.67 21.79 -7.81
C MET A 97 -6.56 22.73 -8.29
N TYR A 98 -6.33 22.74 -9.60
CA TYR A 98 -5.33 23.60 -10.22
C TYR A 98 -5.99 24.43 -11.31
N THR A 99 -5.57 25.67 -11.44
CA THR A 99 -5.78 26.45 -12.66
C THR A 99 -5.04 25.81 -13.84
N ILE A 100 -5.39 26.23 -15.07
CA ILE A 100 -4.74 25.73 -16.28
C ILE A 100 -3.24 26.07 -16.25
N GLU A 101 -2.88 27.26 -15.79
CA GLU A 101 -1.51 27.76 -15.68
C GLU A 101 -0.69 26.92 -14.70
N GLU A 102 -1.23 26.67 -13.50
CA GLU A 102 -0.58 25.83 -12.48
C GLU A 102 -0.41 24.39 -12.98
N TYR A 103 -1.42 23.82 -13.63
CA TYR A 103 -1.33 22.47 -14.18
C TYR A 103 -0.22 22.35 -15.23
N LYS A 104 -0.10 23.34 -16.14
CA LYS A 104 0.98 23.37 -17.15
C LYS A 104 2.37 23.43 -16.50
N GLN A 105 2.52 24.18 -15.41
CA GLN A 105 3.79 24.28 -14.67
C GLN A 105 4.13 22.98 -13.90
N LEU A 106 3.13 22.25 -13.41
CA LEU A 106 3.36 20.96 -12.74
C LEU A 106 3.79 19.88 -13.74
N ARG A 107 3.15 19.86 -14.91
CA ARG A 107 3.42 18.87 -15.97
C ARG A 107 4.81 18.99 -16.59
N SER A 108 5.47 20.14 -16.50
CA SER A 108 6.84 20.34 -17.00
C SER A 108 7.92 19.88 -16.04
N LYS A 109 7.55 19.51 -14.80
CA LYS A 109 8.46 19.01 -13.76
C LYS A 109 8.47 17.47 -13.65
N ILE A 110 7.65 16.79 -14.44
CA ILE A 110 7.52 15.32 -14.52
C ILE A 110 8.06 14.88 -15.89
#